data_AF-A0A3R8T8W3-F1
#
_entry.id   AF-A0A3R8T8W3-F1
#
_cell.length_a   1.000
_cell.length_b   1.000
_cell.length_c   1.000
_cell.angle_alpha   90.00
_cell.angle_beta   90.00
_cell.angle_gamma   90.00
#
_symmetry.space_group_name_H-M   'P 1'
#
loop_
_entity.id
_entity.type
_entity.pdbx_description
1 polymer ?
#
loop_
_entity_poly.entity_id
_entity_poly.type
_entity_poly.pdbx_seq_one_letter_code
_entity_poly.pdbx_strand_id
1 'polypeptide(L)'
;MNQYFKQFEERLQVAEEKLDILSDWHIAKGHKGATEIAEDCRTAITTLWMEFYRLSEAYKEAEAGHEEFYQANVNYLLGELRKHDSEALELAIKVNGKRPNYLLFDYLDKEQRIFENPNNLATAPTGNIWHYIRSLIIKDQKERGIL
;
A
#
# COMPACT_ATOMS: atom_id res chain seq x y z
N MET A 1 0.78 -2.85 -7.65
CA MET A 1 2.09 -3.49 -7.89
C MET A 1 2.02 -5.02 -7.93
N ASN A 2 1.50 -5.70 -6.91
CA ASN A 2 1.43 -7.18 -6.89
C ASN A 2 0.79 -7.82 -8.13
N GLN A 3 -0.28 -7.23 -8.66
CA GLN A 3 -0.91 -7.73 -9.89
C GLN A 3 -0.01 -7.60 -11.13
N TYR A 4 0.76 -6.51 -11.23
CA TYR A 4 1.73 -6.33 -12.31
C TYR A 4 2.89 -7.33 -12.21
N PHE A 5 3.42 -7.55 -11.00
CA PHE A 5 4.45 -8.56 -10.75
C PHE A 5 3.99 -9.95 -11.17
N LYS A 6 2.78 -10.35 -10.77
CA LYS A 6 2.18 -11.64 -11.13
C LYS A 6 1.98 -11.80 -12.64
N GLN A 7 1.44 -10.78 -13.30
CA GLN A 7 1.25 -10.82 -14.76
C GLN A 7 2.57 -10.88 -15.53
N PHE A 8 3.61 -10.23 -15.00
CA PHE A 8 4.94 -10.27 -15.60
C PHE A 8 5.58 -11.66 -15.44
N GLU A 9 5.50 -12.25 -14.23
CA GLU A 9 5.95 -13.61 -13.94
C GLU A 9 5.33 -14.65 -14.88
N GLU A 10 3.99 -14.65 -15.00
CA GLU A 10 3.26 -15.55 -15.88
C GLU A 10 3.71 -15.43 -17.35
N ARG A 11 3.93 -14.20 -17.83
CA ARG A 11 4.39 -13.97 -19.21
C ARG A 11 5.83 -14.42 -19.43
N LEU A 12 6.68 -14.26 -18.42
CA LEU A 12 8.09 -14.62 -18.51
C LEU A 12 8.26 -16.15 -18.54
N GLN A 13 7.54 -16.87 -17.67
CA GLN A 13 7.53 -18.33 -17.67
C GLN A 13 7.09 -18.90 -19.03
N VAL A 14 6.05 -18.33 -19.64
CA VAL A 14 5.60 -18.73 -20.98
C VAL A 14 6.67 -18.46 -22.05
N ALA A 15 7.50 -17.43 -21.89
CA ALA A 15 8.59 -17.15 -22.82
C ALA A 15 9.75 -18.15 -22.67
N GLU A 16 10.11 -18.53 -21.45
CA GLU A 16 11.11 -19.56 -21.17
C GLU A 16 10.68 -20.92 -21.73
N GLU A 17 9.44 -21.36 -21.46
CA GLU A 17 8.90 -22.63 -21.98
C GLU A 17 8.94 -22.70 -23.51
N LYS A 18 8.65 -21.59 -24.20
CA LYS A 18 8.72 -21.51 -25.67
C LYS A 18 10.15 -21.56 -26.19
N LEU A 19 11.10 -20.96 -25.48
CA LEU A 19 12.52 -20.99 -25.85
C LEU A 19 13.10 -22.39 -25.69
N ASP A 20 12.71 -23.13 -24.65
CA ASP A 20 13.12 -24.53 -24.46
C ASP A 20 12.65 -25.41 -25.64
N ILE A 21 11.38 -25.28 -26.03
CA ILE A 21 10.82 -26.00 -27.19
C ILE A 21 11.57 -25.65 -28.49
N LEU A 22 11.88 -24.36 -28.70
CA LEU A 22 12.63 -23.90 -29.87
C LEU A 22 14.06 -24.44 -29.88
N SER A 23 14.73 -24.43 -28.73
CA SER A 23 16.08 -24.95 -28.57
C SER A 23 16.13 -26.45 -28.90
N ASP A 24 15.23 -27.25 -28.33
CA ASP A 24 15.10 -28.68 -28.59
C ASP A 24 14.84 -28.98 -30.07
N TRP A 25 13.97 -28.17 -30.71
CA TRP A 25 13.70 -28.29 -32.13
C TRP A 25 14.95 -28.01 -32.99
N HIS A 26 15.71 -26.97 -32.65
CA HIS A 26 16.95 -26.64 -33.36
C HIS A 26 18.05 -27.68 -33.15
N ILE A 27 18.15 -28.27 -31.95
CA ILE A 27 19.06 -29.38 -31.65
C ILE A 27 18.71 -30.60 -32.52
N ALA A 28 17.43 -30.98 -32.57
CA ALA A 28 16.97 -32.12 -33.37
C ALA A 28 17.22 -31.94 -34.88
N LYS A 29 17.31 -30.69 -35.35
CA LYS A 29 17.63 -30.34 -36.75
C LYS A 29 19.12 -30.15 -37.02
N GLY A 30 19.98 -30.22 -36.00
CA GLY A 30 21.42 -29.98 -36.12
C GLY A 30 21.78 -28.52 -36.38
N HIS A 31 20.89 -27.57 -36.10
CA HIS A 31 21.09 -26.14 -36.33
C HIS A 31 21.88 -25.50 -35.17
N LYS A 32 23.19 -25.76 -35.09
CA LYS A 32 24.04 -25.32 -33.97
C LYS A 32 23.93 -23.83 -33.63
N GLY A 33 23.96 -22.94 -34.63
CA GLY A 33 23.87 -21.49 -34.38
C GLY A 33 22.51 -21.03 -33.84
N ALA A 34 21.43 -21.72 -34.18
CA ALA A 34 20.11 -21.39 -33.67
C ALA A 34 19.90 -21.90 -32.23
N THR A 35 20.54 -23.01 -31.86
CA THR A 35 20.61 -23.49 -30.48
C THR A 35 21.40 -22.53 -29.59
N GLU A 36 22.55 -22.03 -30.04
CA GLU A 36 23.33 -21.02 -29.29
C GLU A 36 22.53 -19.75 -29.04
N ILE A 37 21.81 -19.24 -30.04
CA ILE A 37 20.94 -18.06 -29.88
C ILE A 37 19.81 -18.33 -28.87
N ALA A 38 19.19 -19.50 -28.91
CA ALA A 38 18.12 -19.85 -27.96
C ALA A 38 18.65 -19.89 -26.51
N GLU A 39 19.86 -20.43 -26.32
CA GLU A 39 20.53 -20.51 -25.02
C GLU A 39 20.96 -19.14 -24.49
N ASP A 40 21.46 -18.26 -25.36
CA ASP A 40 21.76 -16.87 -25.02
C ASP A 40 20.49 -16.11 -24.61
N CYS A 41 19.39 -16.30 -25.34
CA CYS A 41 18.09 -15.73 -24.98
C CYS A 41 17.59 -16.23 -23.62
N ARG A 42 17.74 -17.54 -23.34
CA ARG A 42 17.39 -18.14 -22.05
C ARG A 42 18.18 -17.49 -20.92
N THR A 43 19.50 -17.39 -21.08
CA THR A 43 20.39 -16.76 -20.09
C THR A 43 20.02 -15.30 -19.84
N ALA A 44 19.71 -14.54 -20.89
CA ALA A 44 19.28 -13.16 -20.76
C ALA A 44 17.94 -13.03 -20.00
N ILE A 45 16.96 -13.88 -20.29
CA ILE A 45 15.66 -13.86 -19.62
C ILE A 45 15.79 -14.23 -18.13
N THR A 46 16.55 -15.27 -17.81
CA THR A 46 16.80 -15.66 -16.41
C THR A 46 17.51 -14.53 -15.65
N THR A 47 18.42 -13.80 -16.30
CA THR A 47 19.09 -12.64 -15.70
C THR A 47 18.11 -11.50 -15.41
N LEU A 48 17.26 -11.15 -16.39
CA LEU A 48 16.20 -10.17 -16.21
C LEU A 48 15.22 -10.55 -15.09
N TRP A 49 14.93 -11.85 -14.94
CA TRP A 49 14.10 -12.34 -13.84
C TRP A 49 14.71 -12.07 -12.47
N MET A 50 16.00 -12.37 -12.30
CA MET A 50 16.72 -12.13 -11.04
C MET A 50 16.76 -10.64 -10.67
N GLU A 51 16.98 -9.77 -11.66
CA GLU A 51 16.97 -8.31 -11.47
C GLU A 51 15.58 -7.79 -11.10
N PHE A 52 14.55 -8.28 -11.79
CA PHE A 52 13.17 -7.93 -11.53
C PHE A 52 12.72 -8.37 -10.13
N TYR A 53 13.08 -9.59 -9.73
CA TYR A 53 12.80 -10.09 -8.39
C TYR A 53 13.43 -9.20 -7.31
N ARG A 54 14.72 -8.85 -7.47
CA ARG A 54 15.42 -7.92 -6.56
C ARG A 54 14.74 -6.56 -6.48
N LEU A 55 14.31 -6.03 -7.63
CA LEU A 55 13.56 -4.77 -7.67
C LEU A 55 12.23 -4.91 -6.92
N SER A 56 11.53 -6.03 -7.08
CA SER A 56 10.26 -6.28 -6.38
C SER A 56 10.42 -6.32 -4.86
N GLU A 57 11.49 -6.93 -4.36
CA GLU A 57 11.78 -7.00 -2.93
C GLU A 57 12.15 -5.62 -2.37
N ALA A 58 13.02 -4.87 -3.06
CA ALA A 58 13.37 -3.51 -2.67
C ALA A 58 12.14 -2.58 -2.62
N TYR A 59 11.18 -2.75 -3.54
CA TYR A 59 9.92 -2.00 -3.50
C TYR A 59 9.05 -2.40 -2.30
N LYS A 60 8.94 -3.68 -1.97
CA LYS A 60 8.17 -4.14 -0.79
C LYS A 60 8.76 -3.58 0.50
N GLU A 61 10.09 -3.58 0.64
CA GLU A 61 10.77 -3.00 1.80
C GLU A 61 10.52 -1.50 1.90
N ALA A 62 10.62 -0.77 0.78
CA ALA A 62 10.34 0.66 0.75
C ALA A 62 8.87 0.99 1.12
N GLU A 63 7.93 0.20 0.61
CA GLU A 63 6.49 0.36 0.90
C GLU A 63 6.17 0.09 2.37
N ALA A 64 6.78 -0.93 2.98
CA ALA A 64 6.64 -1.21 4.41
C ALA A 64 7.13 -0.03 5.28
N GLY A 65 8.29 0.54 4.93
CA GLY A 65 8.82 1.72 5.63
C GLY A 65 7.90 2.95 5.51
N HIS A 66 7.24 3.14 4.36
CA HIS A 66 6.28 4.22 4.17
C HIS A 66 4.99 4.02 4.99
N GLU A 67 4.44 2.80 5.04
CA GLU A 67 3.24 2.52 5.82
C GLU A 67 3.49 2.66 7.32
N GLU A 68 4.63 2.18 7.82
CA GLU A 68 5.03 2.35 9.23
C GLU A 68 5.19 3.84 9.59
N PHE A 69 5.87 4.62 8.74
CA PHE A 69 6.04 6.05 8.94
C PHE A 69 4.70 6.80 8.90
N TYR A 70 3.83 6.46 7.94
CA TYR A 70 2.48 6.99 7.86
C TYR A 70 1.69 6.69 9.14
N GLN A 71 1.67 5.43 9.57
CA GLN A 71 0.92 5.01 10.74
C GLN A 71 1.45 5.67 12.02
N ALA A 72 2.77 5.81 12.17
CA ALA A 72 3.39 6.51 13.29
C ALA A 72 2.94 7.99 13.36
N ASN A 73 2.93 8.68 12.22
CA ASN A 73 2.49 10.07 12.14
C ASN A 73 1.00 10.22 12.46
N VAL A 74 0.14 9.32 11.94
CA VAL A 74 -1.29 9.36 12.24
C VAL A 74 -1.54 9.08 13.73
N ASN A 75 -0.86 8.09 14.32
CA ASN A 75 -0.96 7.81 15.76
C ASN A 75 -0.53 9.02 16.60
N TYR A 76 0.56 9.67 16.22
CA TYR A 76 1.04 10.88 16.89
C TYR A 76 0.00 12.01 16.83
N LEU A 77 -0.53 12.32 15.64
CA LEU A 77 -1.55 13.35 15.45
C LEU A 77 -2.83 13.07 16.25
N LEU A 78 -3.33 11.83 16.23
CA LEU A 78 -4.49 11.43 17.01
C LEU A 78 -4.24 11.55 18.53
N GLY A 79 -3.03 11.24 18.97
CA GLY A 79 -2.58 11.42 20.34
C GLY A 79 -2.60 12.89 20.77
N GLU A 80 -2.00 13.77 19.97
CA GLU A 80 -1.96 15.21 20.25
C GLU A 80 -3.37 15.84 20.23
N LEU A 81 -4.23 15.45 19.29
CA LEU A 81 -5.63 15.90 19.26
C LEU A 81 -6.39 15.50 20.53
N ARG A 82 -6.24 14.24 20.95
CA ARG A 82 -6.89 13.74 22.17
C ARG A 82 -6.37 14.45 23.42
N LYS A 83 -5.06 14.71 23.48
CA LYS A 83 -4.42 15.43 24.59
C LYS A 83 -4.96 16.86 24.70
N HIS A 84 -4.98 17.59 23.59
CA HIS A 84 -5.55 18.94 23.55
C HIS A 84 -7.01 18.98 24.02
N ASP A 85 -7.84 18.04 23.55
CA ASP A 85 -9.24 17.96 23.98
C ASP A 85 -9.38 17.62 25.47
N SER A 86 -8.49 16.80 26.01
CA SER A 86 -8.46 16.46 27.43
C SER A 86 -8.12 17.69 28.28
N GLU A 87 -7.11 18.45 27.87
CA GLU A 87 -6.72 19.71 28.52
C GLU A 87 -7.84 20.76 28.46
N ALA A 88 -8.50 20.90 27.29
CA ALA A 88 -9.63 21.81 27.11
C ALA A 88 -10.85 21.41 27.96
N LEU A 89 -11.12 20.10 28.08
CA LEU A 89 -12.17 19.56 28.93
C LEU A 89 -11.90 19.85 30.41
N GLU A 90 -10.69 19.58 30.89
CA GLU A 90 -10.29 19.84 32.28
C GLU A 90 -10.44 21.32 32.63
N LEU A 91 -9.97 22.21 31.75
CA LEU A 91 -10.11 23.65 31.94
C LEU A 91 -11.58 24.07 31.98
N ALA A 92 -12.41 23.59 31.06
CA ALA A 92 -13.83 23.94 31.00
C ALA A 92 -14.60 23.46 32.24
N ILE A 93 -14.30 22.24 32.74
CA ILE A 93 -14.88 21.74 34.00
C ILE A 93 -14.42 22.61 35.17
N LYS A 94 -13.13 22.95 35.24
CA LYS A 94 -12.58 23.77 36.32
C LYS A 94 -13.20 25.16 36.38
N VAL A 95 -13.48 25.77 35.22
CA VAL A 95 -13.99 27.15 35.13
C VAL A 95 -15.51 27.23 35.21
N ASN A 96 -16.23 26.33 34.53
CA ASN A 96 -17.68 26.43 34.33
C ASN A 96 -18.47 25.20 34.84
N GLY A 97 -17.81 24.17 35.37
CA GLY A 97 -18.43 22.95 35.87
C GLY A 97 -19.14 22.10 34.79
N LYS A 98 -18.92 22.40 33.51
CA LYS A 98 -19.66 21.79 32.38
C LYS A 98 -18.70 21.27 31.32
N ARG A 99 -19.06 20.14 30.71
CA ARG A 99 -18.37 19.61 29.53
C ARG A 99 -18.64 20.52 28.33
N PRO A 100 -17.59 20.97 27.61
CA PRO A 100 -17.75 21.76 26.40
C PRO A 100 -18.26 20.89 25.24
N ASN A 101 -19.05 21.49 24.36
CA ASN A 101 -19.62 20.86 23.16
C ASN A 101 -18.75 21.05 21.90
N TYR A 102 -17.53 21.58 22.06
CA TYR A 102 -16.61 21.94 20.97
C TYR A 102 -15.33 21.09 20.96
N LEU A 103 -15.29 19.98 21.70
CA LEU A 103 -14.16 19.05 21.67
C LEU A 103 -14.08 18.41 20.28
N LEU A 104 -12.96 18.63 19.60
CA LEU A 104 -12.80 18.31 18.18
C LEU A 104 -12.82 16.80 17.94
N PHE A 105 -12.19 16.02 18.81
CA PHE A 105 -12.13 14.56 18.74
C PHE A 105 -13.54 13.95 18.87
N ASP A 106 -14.33 14.44 19.82
CA ASP A 106 -15.73 14.02 20.01
C ASP A 106 -16.60 14.42 18.81
N TYR A 107 -16.38 15.63 18.28
CA TYR A 107 -17.08 16.11 17.09
C TYR A 107 -16.79 15.22 15.88
N LEU A 108 -15.51 14.92 15.62
CA LEU A 108 -15.10 14.10 14.48
C LEU A 108 -15.65 12.67 14.54
N ASP A 109 -15.65 12.01 15.71
CA ASP A 109 -16.28 10.69 15.86
C ASP A 109 -17.79 10.77 15.62
N LYS A 110 -18.46 11.80 16.16
CA LYS A 110 -19.89 11.99 15.99
C LYS A 110 -20.26 12.18 14.52
N GLU A 111 -19.56 13.07 13.80
CA GLU A 111 -19.80 13.31 12.38
C GLU A 111 -19.61 12.04 11.56
N GLN A 112 -18.56 11.26 11.86
CA GLN A 112 -18.34 9.98 11.18
C GLN A 112 -19.50 9.01 11.37
N ARG A 113 -20.00 8.87 12.60
CA ARG A 113 -21.16 8.01 12.89
C ARG A 113 -22.45 8.46 12.21
N ILE A 114 -22.55 9.72 11.77
CA ILE A 114 -23.71 10.26 11.06
C ILE A 114 -23.61 9.98 9.55
N PHE A 115 -22.43 10.20 8.95
CA PHE A 115 -22.27 10.20 7.50
C PHE A 115 -21.76 8.90 6.89
N GLU A 116 -21.07 8.06 7.68
CA GLU A 116 -20.51 6.80 7.19
C GLU A 116 -21.53 5.66 7.24
N ASN A 117 -21.34 4.65 6.38
CA ASN A 117 -22.16 3.46 6.41
C ASN A 117 -21.97 2.75 7.77
N PRO A 118 -23.06 2.37 8.49
CA PRO A 118 -22.95 1.68 9.76
C PRO A 118 -22.07 0.42 9.76
N ASN A 119 -21.99 -0.28 8.61
CA ASN A 119 -21.16 -1.47 8.46
C ASN A 119 -19.65 -1.17 8.35
N ASN A 120 -19.28 0.09 8.08
CA ASN A 120 -17.90 0.56 7.98
C ASN A 120 -17.41 1.23 9.27
N LEU A 121 -18.28 1.42 10.27
CA LEU A 121 -17.93 2.07 11.52
C LEU A 121 -17.06 1.17 12.40
N ALA A 122 -15.98 1.73 12.91
CA ALA A 122 -15.20 1.13 13.97
C ALA A 122 -15.92 1.27 15.32
N THR A 123 -15.70 0.29 16.19
CA THR A 123 -16.23 0.31 17.57
C THR A 123 -15.65 1.47 18.36
N ALA A 124 -14.34 1.71 18.25
CA ALA A 124 -13.64 2.76 18.97
C ALA A 124 -13.61 4.09 18.18
N PRO A 125 -13.81 5.24 18.85
CA PRO A 125 -13.75 6.56 18.20
C PRO A 125 -12.47 6.82 17.40
N THR A 126 -11.32 6.41 17.94
CA THR A 126 -10.02 6.53 17.27
C THR A 126 -10.01 5.85 15.90
N GLY A 127 -10.70 4.71 15.76
CA GLY A 127 -10.82 4.01 14.49
C GLY A 127 -11.64 4.78 13.47
N ASN A 128 -12.79 5.35 13.87
CA ASN A 128 -13.64 6.17 12.98
C ASN A 128 -12.89 7.40 12.48
N ILE A 129 -12.21 8.11 13.38
CA ILE A 129 -11.43 9.30 13.04
C ILE A 129 -10.25 8.92 12.12
N TRP A 130 -9.58 7.81 12.39
CA TRP A 130 -8.51 7.29 11.52
C TRP A 130 -9.02 6.99 10.12
N HIS A 131 -10.14 6.26 9.99
CA HIS A 131 -10.75 5.95 8.70
C HIS A 131 -11.11 7.21 7.93
N TYR A 132 -11.70 8.21 8.61
CA TYR A 132 -12.03 9.49 8.01
C TYR A 132 -10.81 10.22 7.46
N ILE A 133 -9.79 10.43 8.29
CA ILE A 133 -8.56 11.12 7.86
C ILE A 133 -7.89 10.37 6.71
N ARG A 134 -7.79 9.04 6.79
CA ARG A 134 -7.23 8.22 5.73
C ARG A 134 -8.02 8.35 4.43
N SER A 135 -9.35 8.40 4.49
CA SER A 135 -10.19 8.59 3.31
C SER A 135 -9.94 9.93 2.61
N LEU A 136 -9.75 11.01 3.38
CA LEU A 136 -9.43 12.33 2.86
C LEU A 136 -8.07 12.34 2.16
N ILE A 137 -7.07 11.68 2.75
CA ILE A 137 -5.72 11.57 2.16
C ILE A 137 -5.76 10.77 0.86
N ILE A 138 -6.43 9.61 0.84
CA ILE A 138 -6.58 8.80 -0.38
C ILE A 138 -7.31 9.59 -1.47
N LYS A 139 -8.35 10.34 -1.11
CA LYS A 139 -9.09 11.18 -2.05
C LYS A 139 -8.17 12.25 -2.66
N ASP A 140 -7.43 12.99 -1.84
CA ASP A 140 -6.48 14.01 -2.30
C ASP A 140 -5.38 13.42 -3.20
N GLN A 141 -4.83 12.25 -2.85
CA GLN A 141 -3.82 11.57 -3.67
C GLN A 141 -4.36 11.14 -5.04
N LYS A 142 -5.60 10.64 -5.11
CA LYS A 142 -6.27 10.31 -6.38
C LYS A 142 -6.53 11.56 -7.23
N GLU A 143 -6.98 12.64 -6.61
CA GLU A 143 -7.20 13.92 -7.31
C GLU A 143 -5.91 14.51 -7.90
N ARG A 144 -4.76 14.21 -7.28
CA ARG A 144 -3.43 14.60 -7.78
C ARG A 144 -2.80 13.60 -8.76
N GLY A 145 -3.46 12.47 -9.04
CA GLY A 145 -2.93 11.41 -9.92
C GLY A 145 -1.74 10.64 -9.35
N ILE A 146 -1.57 10.61 -8.02
CA ILE A 146 -0.52 9.85 -7.33
C ILE A 146 -0.95 8.38 -7.16
N LEU A 147 -2.24 8.16 -6.87
CA LEU A 147 -2.91 6.85 -6.77
C LEU A 147 -3.95 6.69 -7.87
#